data_AF-A0A1Q7B707-F1
#
_entry.id   AF-A0A1Q7B707-F1
#
_cell.length_a   1.000
_cell.length_b   1.000
_cell.length_c   1.000
_cell.angle_alpha   90.00
_cell.angle_beta   90.00
_cell.angle_gamma   90.00
#
_symmetry.space_group_name_H-M   'P 1'
#
loop_
_entity.id
_entity.type
_entity.pdbx_description
1 polymer ?
#
loop_
_entity_poly.entity_id
_entity_poly.type
_entity_poly.pdbx_seq_one_letter_code
_entity_poly.pdbx_strand_id
1 'polypeptide(L)'
;MFLLATLGAATAEPKQVLMLHSFGRDFKPWSEYARTIRAELDRQSPWPLEITEHSLMSARSSDENPEAPFVEYLRALHAKRPLDLIVSLGAPAVAFVQRHRQRLFADTPMVFTAVEQRRVQYSNLTPNDTVVAVAHSFPAVFENILRVLPDTKTVAVVNGNSPNERYWLEEMRREVRRFANRISFIWYSDLSFEEILKHAASLPPHSAIFWHLMNVDAAGVVHEGDTGLPRLHAVANAPIFSYDDSFFGRAIVGGPMHSVLEGSRATAAVAIRVLGGEKPGDIKHPPIGFATPKFDWREMQRWGISESRLLPGSEVHFRDPTAWERYRVQILLVCTVFLVQSALISWLLYERRKRRRSEAAAHELGGRLINAQEVERARPAREMHDDVT
;
A
#
# COMPACT_ATOMS: atom_id res chain seq x y z
N MET A 1 5.87 -23.60 -61.66
CA MET A 1 5.84 -22.19 -61.22
C MET A 1 4.74 -22.06 -60.16
N PHE A 2 5.09 -22.22 -58.89
CA PHE A 2 4.16 -22.10 -57.77
C PHE A 2 4.05 -20.62 -57.38
N LEU A 3 2.88 -20.01 -57.56
CA LEU A 3 2.56 -18.72 -56.97
C LEU A 3 2.20 -18.93 -55.49
N LEU A 4 3.03 -18.44 -54.57
CA LEU A 4 2.60 -18.16 -53.20
C LEU A 4 1.75 -16.89 -53.23
N ALA A 5 0.45 -17.02 -52.96
CA ALA A 5 -0.39 -15.90 -52.60
C ALA A 5 -0.11 -15.52 -51.15
N THR A 6 0.53 -14.37 -50.94
CA THR A 6 0.59 -13.72 -49.63
C THR A 6 -0.78 -13.12 -49.33
N LEU A 7 -1.58 -13.82 -48.53
CA LEU A 7 -2.74 -13.24 -47.84
C LEU A 7 -2.21 -12.15 -46.91
N GLY A 8 -2.26 -10.90 -47.35
CA GLY A 8 -2.10 -9.75 -46.47
C GLY A 8 -3.21 -9.81 -45.43
N ALA A 9 -2.85 -10.05 -44.17
CA ALA A 9 -3.75 -9.84 -43.06
C ALA A 9 -4.17 -8.36 -43.11
N ALA A 10 -5.41 -8.08 -43.47
CA ALA A 10 -5.99 -6.77 -43.27
C ALA A 10 -5.88 -6.47 -41.76
N THR A 11 -4.97 -5.59 -41.37
CA THR A 11 -4.90 -5.10 -40.00
C THR A 11 -6.24 -4.45 -39.71
N ALA A 12 -7.06 -5.10 -38.88
CA ALA A 12 -8.36 -4.60 -38.47
C ALA A 12 -8.20 -3.16 -37.96
N GLU A 13 -9.08 -2.25 -38.39
CA GLU A 13 -9.02 -0.86 -37.93
C GLU A 13 -9.07 -0.80 -36.40
N PRO A 14 -8.23 0.05 -35.77
CA PRO A 14 -8.15 0.13 -34.32
C PRO A 14 -9.48 0.62 -33.73
N LYS A 15 -9.93 -0.06 -32.68
CA LYS A 15 -11.11 0.30 -31.92
C LYS A 15 -10.89 1.62 -31.18
N GLN A 16 -11.81 2.56 -31.34
CA GLN A 16 -11.72 3.90 -30.78
C GLN A 16 -12.33 3.93 -29.38
N VAL A 17 -11.49 4.15 -28.36
CA VAL A 17 -11.93 4.22 -26.96
C VAL A 17 -11.66 5.61 -26.41
N LEU A 18 -12.67 6.20 -25.78
CA LEU A 18 -12.54 7.45 -25.04
C LEU A 18 -12.55 7.16 -23.54
N MET A 19 -11.49 7.53 -22.81
CA MET A 19 -11.51 7.58 -21.35
C MET A 19 -11.80 9.01 -20.88
N LEU A 20 -12.90 9.18 -20.16
CA LEU A 20 -13.31 10.47 -19.61
C LEU A 20 -13.03 10.53 -18.11
N HIS A 21 -12.14 11.43 -17.70
CA HIS A 21 -11.67 11.57 -16.33
C HIS A 21 -12.47 12.63 -15.58
N SER A 22 -12.75 12.35 -14.31
CA SER A 22 -13.41 13.31 -13.42
C SER A 22 -12.57 14.54 -13.13
N PHE A 23 -11.27 14.42 -12.85
CA PHE A 23 -10.45 15.56 -12.42
C PHE A 23 -9.26 15.81 -13.36
N GLY A 24 -8.47 14.78 -13.63
CA GLY A 24 -7.23 14.87 -14.40
C GLY A 24 -6.46 13.55 -14.36
N ARG A 25 -5.36 13.46 -15.13
CA ARG A 25 -4.49 12.28 -15.17
C ARG A 25 -3.64 12.10 -13.90
N ASP A 26 -3.47 13.14 -13.10
CA ASP A 26 -2.58 13.15 -11.94
C ASP A 26 -3.32 13.17 -10.59
N PHE A 27 -4.63 12.84 -10.59
CA PHE A 27 -5.46 12.84 -9.38
C PHE A 27 -5.68 11.42 -8.85
N LYS A 28 -5.06 11.12 -7.71
CA LYS A 28 -5.35 9.88 -6.98
C LYS A 28 -6.73 9.95 -6.31
N PRO A 29 -7.48 8.82 -6.25
CA PRO A 29 -7.09 7.49 -6.71
C PRO A 29 -7.28 7.24 -8.22
N TRP A 30 -8.03 8.10 -8.92
CA TRP A 30 -8.47 7.85 -10.31
C TRP A 30 -7.35 7.73 -11.34
N SER A 31 -6.21 8.40 -11.12
CA SER A 31 -5.02 8.28 -11.96
C SER A 31 -4.49 6.85 -12.02
N GLU A 32 -4.44 6.16 -10.88
CA GLU A 32 -3.98 4.76 -10.81
C GLU A 32 -4.98 3.81 -11.47
N TYR A 33 -6.28 4.05 -11.28
CA TYR A 33 -7.32 3.31 -12.00
C TYR A 33 -7.20 3.50 -13.51
N ALA A 34 -7.07 4.73 -14.00
CA ALA A 34 -6.95 4.98 -15.43
C ALA A 34 -5.72 4.29 -16.04
N ARG A 35 -4.56 4.44 -15.39
CA ARG A 35 -3.30 3.79 -15.80
C ARG A 35 -3.44 2.27 -15.87
N THR A 36 -4.05 1.68 -14.84
CA THR A 36 -4.20 0.22 -14.73
C THR A 36 -5.27 -0.31 -15.68
N ILE A 37 -6.38 0.41 -15.88
CA ILE A 37 -7.42 0.07 -16.87
C ILE A 37 -6.80 0.07 -18.27
N ARG A 38 -6.04 1.11 -18.64
CA ARG A 38 -5.34 1.16 -19.93
C ARG A 38 -4.42 -0.04 -20.12
N ALA A 39 -3.57 -0.34 -19.14
CA ALA A 39 -2.68 -1.49 -19.21
C ALA A 39 -3.43 -2.83 -19.33
N GLU A 40 -4.56 -2.99 -18.62
CA GLU A 40 -5.38 -4.20 -18.69
C GLU A 40 -6.18 -4.30 -19.99
N LEU A 41 -6.60 -3.18 -20.58
CA LEU A 41 -7.19 -3.15 -21.93
C LEU A 41 -6.17 -3.58 -22.98
N ASP A 42 -4.96 -3.02 -22.95
CA ASP A 42 -3.88 -3.39 -23.87
C ASP A 42 -3.50 -4.88 -23.73
N ARG A 43 -3.53 -5.41 -22.51
CA ARG A 43 -3.21 -6.81 -22.22
C ARG A 43 -4.31 -7.78 -22.68
N GLN A 44 -5.59 -7.39 -22.57
CA GLN A 44 -6.72 -8.29 -22.80
C GLN A 44 -7.34 -8.16 -24.20
N SER A 45 -7.09 -7.05 -24.91
CA SER A 45 -7.72 -6.78 -26.19
C SER A 45 -7.16 -7.66 -27.31
N PRO A 46 -8.02 -8.35 -28.08
CA PRO A 46 -7.61 -9.00 -29.33
C PRO A 46 -7.50 -8.00 -30.50
N TRP A 47 -7.96 -6.75 -30.33
CA TRP A 47 -7.91 -5.70 -31.34
C TRP A 47 -6.90 -4.61 -30.96
N PRO A 48 -6.25 -3.95 -31.95
CA PRO A 48 -5.56 -2.70 -31.70
C PRO A 48 -6.54 -1.67 -31.12
N LEU A 49 -6.14 -0.99 -30.04
CA LEU A 49 -6.95 0.04 -29.40
C LEU A 49 -6.32 1.42 -29.61
N GLU A 50 -7.15 2.40 -29.96
CA GLU A 50 -6.76 3.82 -29.96
C GLU A 50 -7.50 4.51 -28.81
N ILE A 51 -6.78 4.73 -27.71
CA ILE A 51 -7.34 5.24 -26.47
C ILE A 51 -7.02 6.72 -26.31
N THR A 52 -8.05 7.56 -26.51
CA THR A 52 -8.01 9.00 -26.26
C THR A 52 -8.49 9.30 -24.85
N GLU A 53 -7.96 10.35 -24.21
CA GLU A 53 -8.34 10.71 -22.84
C GLU A 53 -8.63 12.20 -22.72
N HIS A 54 -9.72 12.54 -22.02
CA HIS A 54 -10.10 13.92 -21.73
C HIS A 54 -10.53 14.05 -20.27
N SER A 55 -10.35 15.24 -19.69
CA SER A 55 -10.61 15.50 -18.27
C SER A 55 -11.62 16.62 -18.09
N LEU A 56 -12.55 16.43 -17.15
CA LEU A 56 -13.53 17.45 -16.77
C LEU A 56 -12.93 18.43 -15.77
N MET A 57 -12.39 19.53 -16.27
CA MET A 57 -11.82 20.58 -15.42
C MET A 57 -12.86 21.21 -14.48
N SER A 58 -14.14 21.22 -14.87
CA SER A 58 -15.26 21.74 -14.07
C SER A 58 -15.51 20.94 -12.78
N ALA A 59 -15.02 19.71 -12.65
CA ALA A 59 -15.19 18.95 -11.42
C ALA A 59 -14.46 19.57 -10.21
N ARG A 60 -13.54 20.50 -10.46
CA ARG A 60 -12.71 21.19 -9.46
C ARG A 60 -13.36 22.47 -8.91
N SER A 61 -14.40 23.01 -9.56
CA SER A 61 -15.02 24.30 -9.20
C SER A 61 -16.56 24.23 -9.29
N SER A 62 -17.25 24.97 -8.42
CA SER A 62 -18.71 25.15 -8.48
C SER A 62 -19.14 26.26 -9.44
N ASP A 63 -18.23 27.16 -9.82
CA ASP A 63 -18.63 28.52 -10.20
C ASP A 63 -18.66 28.79 -11.70
N GLU A 64 -18.13 27.89 -12.53
CA GLU A 64 -18.27 27.98 -13.98
C GLU A 64 -18.64 26.62 -14.55
N ASN A 65 -19.74 26.58 -15.31
CA ASN A 65 -20.26 25.37 -15.95
C ASN A 65 -19.97 25.38 -17.46
N PRO A 66 -18.69 25.25 -17.92
CA PRO A 66 -18.36 25.15 -19.34
C PRO A 66 -18.70 23.77 -19.92
N GLU A 67 -19.65 23.03 -19.33
CA GLU A 67 -20.04 21.70 -19.78
C GLU A 67 -20.57 21.73 -21.22
N ALA A 68 -21.38 22.73 -21.59
CA ALA A 68 -21.93 22.82 -22.95
C ALA A 68 -20.84 23.00 -24.03
N PRO A 69 -19.91 23.98 -23.91
CA PRO A 69 -18.75 24.05 -24.80
C PRO A 69 -17.93 22.76 -24.85
N PHE A 70 -17.75 22.09 -23.71
CA PHE A 70 -16.99 20.85 -23.64
C PHE A 70 -17.69 19.68 -24.35
N VAL A 71 -19.02 19.59 -24.27
CA VAL A 71 -19.82 18.63 -25.06
C VAL A 71 -19.61 18.87 -26.56
N GLU A 72 -19.70 20.12 -27.02
CA GLU A 72 -19.51 20.42 -28.44
C GLU A 72 -18.07 20.14 -28.91
N TYR A 73 -17.07 20.40 -28.06
CA TYR A 73 -15.68 20.03 -28.31
C TYR A 73 -15.51 18.51 -28.50
N LEU A 74 -16.03 17.69 -27.59
CA LEU A 74 -15.95 16.23 -27.69
C LEU A 74 -16.65 15.70 -28.96
N ARG A 75 -17.83 16.24 -29.29
CA ARG A 75 -18.54 15.87 -30.52
C ARG A 75 -17.74 16.22 -31.77
N ALA A 76 -17.16 17.41 -31.82
CA ALA A 76 -16.36 17.85 -32.96
C ALA A 76 -15.13 16.95 -33.17
N LEU A 77 -14.47 16.54 -32.07
CA LEU A 77 -13.28 15.67 -32.13
C LEU A 77 -13.60 14.28 -32.70
N HIS A 78 -14.75 13.72 -32.37
CA HIS A 78 -15.16 12.37 -32.77
C HIS A 78 -16.16 12.33 -33.95
N ALA A 79 -16.38 13.46 -34.64
CA ALA A 79 -17.34 13.55 -35.74
C ALA A 79 -16.96 12.71 -36.97
N LYS A 80 -15.66 12.59 -37.26
CA LYS A 80 -15.15 11.83 -38.42
C LYS A 80 -14.86 10.37 -38.11
N ARG A 81 -14.65 10.05 -36.84
CA ARG A 81 -14.27 8.72 -36.38
C ARG A 81 -15.07 8.40 -35.12
N PRO A 82 -16.18 7.65 -35.26
CA PRO A 82 -17.05 7.38 -34.14
C PRO A 82 -16.33 6.51 -33.09
N LEU A 83 -16.71 6.70 -31.83
CA LEU A 83 -16.21 5.92 -30.71
C LEU A 83 -16.90 4.55 -30.67
N ASP A 84 -16.10 3.50 -30.46
CA ASP A 84 -16.61 2.16 -30.17
C ASP A 84 -16.99 2.00 -28.68
N LEU A 85 -16.33 2.75 -27.79
CA LEU A 85 -16.57 2.69 -26.35
C LEU A 85 -16.18 3.99 -25.65
N ILE A 86 -16.96 4.37 -24.63
CA ILE A 86 -16.60 5.40 -23.64
C ILE A 86 -16.41 4.74 -22.27
N VAL A 87 -15.30 5.04 -21.61
CA VAL A 87 -15.04 4.65 -20.21
C VAL A 87 -15.06 5.91 -19.37
N SER A 88 -16.07 6.08 -18.52
CA SER A 88 -16.21 7.25 -17.65
C SER A 88 -15.71 6.94 -16.24
N LEU A 89 -14.67 7.63 -15.80
CA LEU A 89 -13.96 7.37 -14.55
C LEU A 89 -14.30 8.38 -13.47
N GLY A 90 -14.86 7.91 -12.36
CA GLY A 90 -15.17 8.71 -11.18
C GLY A 90 -16.53 9.42 -11.25
N ALA A 91 -16.99 9.86 -10.07
CA ALA A 91 -18.34 10.36 -9.90
C ALA A 91 -18.66 11.65 -10.70
N PRO A 92 -17.77 12.68 -10.77
CA PRO A 92 -18.01 13.83 -11.62
C PRO A 92 -18.19 13.49 -13.11
N ALA A 93 -17.36 12.61 -13.66
CA ALA A 93 -17.47 12.18 -15.06
C ALA A 93 -18.76 11.41 -15.32
N VAL A 94 -19.10 10.46 -14.43
CA VAL A 94 -20.37 9.71 -14.53
C VAL A 94 -21.57 10.66 -14.47
N ALA A 95 -21.57 11.63 -13.54
CA ALA A 95 -22.65 12.60 -13.44
C ALA A 95 -22.76 13.49 -14.69
N PHE A 96 -21.63 13.90 -15.28
CA PHE A 96 -21.59 14.69 -16.51
C PHE A 96 -22.19 13.90 -17.69
N VAL A 97 -21.72 12.67 -17.94
CA VAL A 97 -22.25 11.87 -19.06
C VAL A 97 -23.71 11.49 -18.87
N GLN A 98 -24.18 11.28 -17.63
CA GLN A 98 -25.59 11.03 -17.36
C GLN A 98 -26.48 12.26 -17.62
N ARG A 99 -26.00 13.48 -17.33
CA ARG A 99 -26.72 14.72 -17.65
C ARG A 99 -26.78 14.99 -19.15
N HIS A 100 -25.70 14.70 -19.87
CA HIS A 100 -25.56 15.05 -21.28
C HIS A 100 -25.76 13.88 -22.25
N ARG A 101 -26.16 12.70 -21.77
CA ARG A 101 -26.18 11.44 -22.53
C ARG A 101 -26.80 11.54 -23.92
N GLN A 102 -27.95 12.21 -24.02
CA GLN A 102 -28.68 12.36 -25.29
C GLN A 102 -27.94 13.25 -26.29
N ARG A 103 -27.22 14.27 -25.80
CA ARG A 103 -26.40 15.17 -26.63
C ARG A 103 -24.99 14.62 -26.87
N LEU A 104 -24.51 13.75 -25.97
CA LEU A 104 -23.17 13.21 -25.93
C LEU A 104 -23.20 11.70 -26.20
N PHE A 105 -23.06 11.36 -27.48
CA PHE A 105 -22.85 9.99 -27.97
C PHE A 105 -23.94 8.98 -27.57
N ALA A 106 -25.23 9.32 -27.73
CA ALA A 106 -26.39 8.53 -27.26
C ALA A 106 -26.32 7.02 -27.58
N ASP A 107 -25.80 6.66 -28.76
CA ASP A 107 -25.70 5.27 -29.22
C ASP A 107 -24.36 4.60 -28.90
N THR A 108 -23.35 5.35 -28.48
CA THR A 108 -22.03 4.79 -28.15
C THR A 108 -22.10 4.04 -26.83
N PRO A 109 -21.62 2.78 -26.77
CA PRO A 109 -21.52 2.01 -25.54
C PRO A 109 -20.71 2.73 -24.46
N MET A 110 -21.14 2.61 -23.20
CA MET A 110 -20.48 3.28 -22.09
C MET A 110 -20.32 2.39 -20.86
N VAL A 111 -19.12 2.45 -20.27
CA VAL A 111 -18.76 1.77 -19.02
C VAL A 111 -18.48 2.83 -17.96
N PHE A 112 -19.27 2.82 -16.88
CA PHE A 112 -19.00 3.63 -15.69
C PHE A 112 -18.09 2.87 -14.75
N THR A 113 -16.99 3.48 -14.30
CA THR A 113 -15.99 2.82 -13.44
C THR A 113 -15.33 3.79 -12.46
N ALA A 114 -14.58 3.24 -11.50
CA ALA A 114 -13.90 3.97 -10.43
C ALA A 114 -14.85 4.95 -9.72
N VAL A 115 -16.12 4.55 -9.64
CA VAL A 115 -17.25 5.33 -9.14
C VAL A 115 -17.94 4.51 -8.05
N GLU A 116 -18.32 5.16 -6.96
CA GLU A 116 -19.07 4.48 -5.92
C GLU A 116 -20.55 4.40 -6.29
N GLN A 117 -21.20 3.27 -5.97
CA GLN A 117 -22.57 2.95 -6.37
C GLN A 117 -23.61 4.06 -6.05
N ARG A 118 -23.51 4.75 -4.91
CA ARG A 118 -24.42 5.85 -4.51
C ARG A 118 -24.25 7.10 -5.36
N ARG A 119 -23.15 7.19 -6.12
CA ARG A 119 -22.90 8.27 -7.07
C ARG A 119 -23.41 7.96 -8.48
N VAL A 120 -23.99 6.78 -8.70
CA VAL A 120 -24.58 6.38 -9.98
C VAL A 120 -26.10 6.52 -9.91
N GLN A 121 -26.68 7.30 -10.84
CA GLN A 121 -28.14 7.36 -10.99
C GLN A 121 -28.61 6.18 -11.84
N TYR A 122 -28.85 5.02 -11.21
CA TYR A 122 -29.22 3.79 -11.93
C TYR A 122 -30.52 3.92 -12.76
N SER A 123 -31.43 4.80 -12.35
CA SER A 123 -32.66 5.11 -13.10
C SER A 123 -32.41 5.76 -14.46
N ASN A 124 -31.24 6.37 -14.65
CA ASN A 124 -30.88 7.09 -15.87
C ASN A 124 -30.02 6.24 -16.82
N LEU A 125 -29.78 4.97 -16.49
CA LEU A 125 -29.03 4.06 -17.36
C LEU A 125 -29.84 3.73 -18.61
N THR A 126 -29.18 3.77 -19.76
CA THR A 126 -29.70 3.33 -21.04
C THR A 126 -29.30 1.87 -21.32
N PRO A 127 -29.88 1.21 -22.34
CA PRO A 127 -29.41 -0.11 -22.79
C PRO A 127 -27.93 -0.14 -23.25
N ASN A 128 -27.34 1.02 -23.54
CA ASN A 128 -25.95 1.17 -23.95
C ASN A 128 -25.00 1.46 -22.79
N ASP A 129 -25.47 1.40 -21.54
CA ASP A 129 -24.64 1.68 -20.37
C ASP A 129 -24.46 0.43 -19.49
N THR A 130 -23.26 0.26 -18.97
CA THR A 130 -22.94 -0.72 -17.92
C THR A 130 -22.09 -0.07 -16.83
N VAL A 131 -22.06 -0.68 -15.65
CA VAL A 131 -21.48 -0.09 -14.45
C VAL A 131 -20.60 -1.12 -13.74
N VAL A 132 -19.35 -0.74 -13.50
CA VAL A 132 -18.39 -1.41 -12.61
C VAL A 132 -18.14 -0.47 -11.43
N ALA A 133 -19.04 -0.52 -10.46
CA ALA A 133 -18.99 0.36 -9.29
C ALA A 133 -18.18 -0.26 -8.14
N VAL A 134 -17.74 0.59 -7.23
CA VAL A 134 -17.26 0.18 -5.90
C VAL A 134 -18.34 0.47 -4.84
N ALA A 135 -18.20 -0.13 -3.67
CA ALA A 135 -19.05 0.10 -2.50
C ALA A 135 -18.19 0.41 -1.27
N HIS A 136 -18.21 1.67 -0.82
CA HIS A 136 -17.54 2.06 0.42
C HIS A 136 -18.32 1.56 1.64
N SER A 137 -17.58 1.15 2.68
CA SER A 137 -18.12 0.94 4.02
C SER A 137 -17.28 1.70 5.03
N PHE A 138 -17.66 2.95 5.34
CA PHE A 138 -16.96 3.72 6.36
C PHE A 138 -17.02 3.05 7.74
N PRO A 139 -18.12 2.40 8.16
CA PRO A 139 -18.13 1.61 9.37
C PRO A 139 -17.06 0.54 9.42
N ALA A 140 -16.82 -0.20 8.32
CA ALA A 140 -15.78 -1.22 8.28
C ALA A 140 -14.37 -0.62 8.43
N VAL A 141 -14.13 0.55 7.81
CA VAL A 141 -12.85 1.27 7.96
C VAL A 141 -12.62 1.68 9.41
N PHE A 142 -13.58 2.35 10.04
CA PHE A 142 -13.42 2.84 11.41
C PHE A 142 -13.44 1.70 12.44
N GLU A 143 -14.21 0.63 12.23
CA GLU A 143 -14.13 -0.60 13.03
C GLU A 143 -12.73 -1.23 12.95
N ASN A 144 -12.12 -1.26 11.76
CA ASN A 144 -10.74 -1.73 11.60
C ASN A 144 -9.74 -0.84 12.36
N ILE A 145 -9.83 0.49 12.24
CA ILE A 145 -8.98 1.41 13.00
C ILE A 145 -9.08 1.13 14.49
N LEU A 146 -10.31 1.02 15.03
CA LEU A 146 -10.53 0.75 16.45
C LEU A 146 -10.11 -0.66 16.89
N ARG A 147 -10.02 -1.62 15.97
CA ARG A 147 -9.52 -2.96 16.29
C ARG A 147 -7.98 -2.95 16.38
N VAL A 148 -7.34 -2.29 15.44
CA VAL A 148 -5.87 -2.20 15.34
C VAL A 148 -5.31 -1.28 16.44
N LEU A 149 -6.04 -0.22 16.77
CA LEU A 149 -5.73 0.78 17.78
C LEU A 149 -6.91 0.93 18.77
N PRO A 150 -7.06 -0.01 19.72
CA PRO A 150 -8.22 -0.05 20.63
C PRO A 150 -8.34 1.16 21.56
N ASP A 151 -7.23 1.84 21.84
CA ASP A 151 -7.22 2.99 22.74
C ASP A 151 -7.63 4.30 22.04
N THR A 152 -7.81 4.28 20.71
CA THR A 152 -8.16 5.47 19.91
C THR A 152 -9.37 6.20 20.49
N LYS A 153 -9.22 7.51 20.72
CA LYS A 153 -10.26 8.42 21.20
C LYS A 153 -10.67 9.44 20.15
N THR A 154 -9.76 9.77 19.24
CA THR A 154 -9.95 10.83 18.24
C THR A 154 -9.58 10.31 16.86
N VAL A 155 -10.42 10.57 15.87
CA VAL A 155 -10.09 10.33 14.47
C VAL A 155 -10.20 11.64 13.69
N ALA A 156 -9.07 12.13 13.19
CA ALA A 156 -9.04 13.28 12.30
C ALA A 156 -9.27 12.81 10.86
N VAL A 157 -10.26 13.41 10.18
CA VAL A 157 -10.64 13.05 8.81
C VAL A 157 -10.14 14.13 7.86
N VAL A 158 -9.21 13.72 7.00
CA VAL A 158 -8.70 14.55 5.91
C VAL A 158 -9.60 14.32 4.70
N ASN A 159 -10.42 15.33 4.42
CA ASN A 159 -11.31 15.40 3.27
C ASN A 159 -11.21 16.83 2.70
N GLY A 160 -11.14 17.00 1.39
CA GLY A 160 -11.18 18.32 0.76
C GLY A 160 -12.58 18.93 0.75
N ASN A 161 -12.78 19.92 -0.11
CA ASN A 161 -13.97 20.76 -0.17
C ASN A 161 -14.57 20.92 -1.58
N SER A 162 -14.13 20.12 -2.57
CA SER A 162 -14.80 20.07 -3.87
C SER A 162 -16.25 19.56 -3.73
N PRO A 163 -17.13 19.78 -4.73
CA PRO A 163 -18.51 19.26 -4.68
C PRO A 163 -18.58 17.74 -4.42
N ASN A 164 -17.62 16.97 -4.94
CA ASN A 164 -17.53 15.54 -4.69
C ASN A 164 -17.17 15.23 -3.24
N GLU A 165 -16.24 15.98 -2.66
CA GLU A 165 -15.77 15.79 -1.28
C GLU A 165 -16.81 16.24 -0.25
N ARG A 166 -17.59 17.29 -0.54
CA ARG A 166 -18.70 17.72 0.31
C ARG A 166 -19.80 16.67 0.39
N TYR A 167 -20.11 15.99 -0.72
CA TYR A 167 -21.01 14.84 -0.68
C TYR A 167 -20.48 13.75 0.27
N TRP A 168 -19.21 13.38 0.13
CA TRP A 168 -18.61 12.32 0.96
C TRP A 168 -18.51 12.69 2.43
N LEU A 169 -18.27 13.97 2.74
CA LEU A 169 -18.31 14.47 4.11
C LEU A 169 -19.67 14.19 4.77
N GLU A 170 -20.77 14.50 4.08
CA GLU A 170 -22.13 14.28 4.60
C GLU A 170 -22.46 12.79 4.74
N GLU A 171 -22.06 11.96 3.78
CA GLU A 171 -22.19 10.50 3.86
C GLU A 171 -21.41 9.92 5.05
N MET A 172 -20.13 10.32 5.20
CA MET A 172 -19.28 9.91 6.32
C MET A 172 -19.89 10.34 7.65
N ARG A 173 -20.28 11.61 7.78
CA ARG A 173 -20.91 12.14 9.00
C ARG A 173 -22.16 11.35 9.38
N ARG A 174 -22.96 10.90 8.41
CA ARG A 174 -24.14 10.07 8.67
C ARG A 174 -23.76 8.68 9.15
N GLU A 175 -22.83 8.00 8.47
CA GLU A 175 -22.45 6.63 8.79
C GLU A 175 -21.69 6.51 10.12
N VAL A 176 -20.88 7.51 10.47
CA VAL A 176 -20.07 7.45 11.69
C VAL A 176 -20.82 7.79 12.98
N ARG A 177 -22.09 8.21 12.91
CA ARG A 177 -22.92 8.48 14.11
C ARG A 177 -22.95 7.31 15.09
N ARG A 178 -22.85 6.08 14.58
CA ARG A 178 -22.78 4.85 15.41
C ARG A 178 -21.53 4.76 16.29
N PHE A 179 -20.50 5.57 16.02
CA PHE A 179 -19.27 5.64 16.82
C PHE A 179 -19.23 6.85 17.76
N ALA A 180 -20.25 7.71 17.78
CA ALA A 180 -20.26 8.96 18.54
C ALA A 180 -20.00 8.77 20.06
N ASN A 181 -20.38 7.61 20.61
CA ASN A 181 -20.15 7.28 22.02
C ASN A 181 -18.79 6.61 22.30
N ARG A 182 -17.98 6.35 21.26
CA ARG A 182 -16.71 5.62 21.35
C ARG A 182 -15.51 6.51 21.01
N ILE A 183 -15.65 7.34 19.99
CA ILE A 183 -14.60 8.23 19.48
C ILE A 183 -15.18 9.57 19.04
N SER A 184 -14.34 10.60 19.10
CA SER A 184 -14.60 11.93 18.55
C SER A 184 -14.01 12.05 17.15
N PHE A 185 -14.68 12.78 16.27
CA PHE A 185 -14.19 13.07 14.92
C PHE A 185 -13.79 14.54 14.81
N ILE A 186 -12.62 14.78 14.24
CA ILE A 186 -12.18 16.11 13.82
C ILE A 186 -12.29 16.16 12.29
N TRP A 187 -13.05 17.10 11.76
CA TRP A 187 -13.25 17.25 10.31
C TRP A 187 -12.38 18.39 9.79
N TYR A 188 -11.55 18.12 8.78
CA TYR A 188 -10.65 19.11 8.19
C TYR A 188 -11.14 19.71 6.87
N SER A 189 -12.39 19.45 6.47
CA SER A 189 -12.98 19.92 5.22
C SER A 189 -12.98 21.42 5.03
N ASP A 190 -12.98 22.18 6.14
CA ASP A 190 -13.10 23.63 6.14
C ASP A 190 -11.74 24.32 6.32
N LEU A 191 -10.64 23.57 6.25
CA LEU A 191 -9.27 24.06 6.40
C LEU A 191 -8.51 24.06 5.06
N SER A 192 -7.55 24.99 4.93
CA SER A 192 -6.52 24.88 3.90
C SER A 192 -5.58 23.72 4.20
N PHE A 193 -4.92 23.17 3.18
CA PHE A 193 -4.03 22.03 3.40
C PHE A 193 -2.85 22.36 4.33
N GLU A 194 -2.32 23.59 4.28
CA GLU A 194 -1.27 24.03 5.20
C GLU A 194 -1.72 24.07 6.67
N GLU A 195 -2.99 24.40 6.93
CA GLU A 195 -3.56 24.30 8.28
C GLU A 195 -3.71 22.84 8.70
N ILE A 196 -4.16 21.97 7.78
CA ILE A 196 -4.26 20.52 8.04
C ILE A 196 -2.91 19.96 8.48
N LEU A 197 -1.82 20.33 7.80
CA LEU A 197 -0.46 19.89 8.17
C LEU A 197 -0.08 20.35 9.58
N LYS A 198 -0.40 21.59 9.96
CA LYS A 198 -0.15 22.12 11.31
C LYS A 198 -0.93 21.34 12.36
N HIS A 199 -2.21 21.09 12.12
CA HIS A 199 -3.06 20.35 13.06
C HIS A 199 -2.66 18.88 13.19
N ALA A 200 -2.26 18.24 12.08
CA ALA A 200 -1.82 16.85 12.06
C ALA A 200 -0.49 16.61 12.81
N ALA A 201 0.31 17.66 13.01
CA ALA A 201 1.56 17.59 13.78
C ALA A 201 1.35 17.60 15.30
N SER A 202 0.17 17.98 15.77
CA SER A 202 -0.12 18.20 17.19
C SER A 202 -1.46 17.59 17.63
N LEU A 203 -1.84 16.44 17.05
CA LEU A 203 -3.03 15.72 17.51
C LEU A 203 -2.85 15.22 18.96
N PRO A 204 -3.94 15.13 19.74
CA PRO A 204 -3.88 14.60 21.09
C PRO A 204 -3.44 13.12 21.09
N PRO A 205 -2.94 12.58 22.23
CA PRO A 205 -2.68 11.16 22.36
C PRO A 205 -3.90 10.31 21.98
N HIS A 206 -3.66 9.09 21.51
CA HIS A 206 -4.70 8.17 21.04
C HIS A 206 -5.53 8.72 19.87
N SER A 207 -4.86 9.44 18.97
CA SER A 207 -5.46 9.87 17.70
C SER A 207 -5.08 8.94 16.56
N ALA A 208 -5.95 8.88 15.54
CA ALA A 208 -5.64 8.34 14.23
C ALA A 208 -6.07 9.35 13.15
N ILE A 209 -5.46 9.28 11.97
CA ILE A 209 -5.83 10.10 10.82
C ILE A 209 -6.45 9.18 9.76
N PHE A 210 -7.61 9.57 9.23
CA PHE A 210 -8.20 8.95 8.06
C PHE A 210 -8.03 9.86 6.85
N TRP A 211 -7.15 9.45 5.93
CA TRP A 211 -6.98 10.06 4.63
C TRP A 211 -8.06 9.55 3.68
N HIS A 212 -9.04 10.40 3.38
CA HIS A 212 -10.10 10.08 2.42
C HIS A 212 -9.73 10.65 1.04
N LEU A 213 -10.06 11.92 0.79
CA LEU A 213 -9.84 12.58 -0.49
C LEU A 213 -9.36 14.00 -0.24
N MET A 214 -8.31 14.44 -0.94
CA MET A 214 -7.80 15.81 -0.85
C MET A 214 -7.49 16.30 -2.25
N ASN A 215 -8.53 16.67 -3.00
CA ASN A 215 -8.44 17.17 -4.38
C ASN A 215 -8.42 18.69 -4.41
N VAL A 216 -9.30 19.32 -3.63
CA VAL A 216 -9.38 20.78 -3.48
C VAL A 216 -9.56 21.08 -2.00
N ASP A 217 -8.73 21.94 -1.43
CA ASP A 217 -8.90 22.34 -0.02
C ASP A 217 -9.91 23.49 0.16
N ALA A 218 -10.13 23.93 1.40
CA ALA A 218 -11.08 25.02 1.66
C ALA A 218 -10.63 26.39 1.11
N ALA A 219 -9.34 26.55 0.77
CA ALA A 219 -8.82 27.75 0.12
C ALA A 219 -8.93 27.69 -1.42
N GLY A 220 -9.51 26.61 -1.97
CA GLY A 220 -9.64 26.41 -3.41
C GLY A 220 -8.35 25.91 -4.07
N VAL A 221 -7.33 25.54 -3.30
CA VAL A 221 -6.06 25.03 -3.83
C VAL A 221 -6.27 23.59 -4.29
N VAL A 222 -5.90 23.33 -5.54
CA VAL A 222 -5.96 22.01 -6.16
C VAL A 222 -4.71 21.22 -5.78
N HIS A 223 -4.91 20.04 -5.21
CA HIS A 223 -3.84 19.12 -4.79
C HIS A 223 -3.75 17.94 -5.75
N GLU A 224 -2.96 18.13 -6.81
CA GLU A 224 -2.66 17.10 -7.80
C GLU A 224 -1.25 16.53 -7.63
N GLY A 225 -1.02 15.37 -8.23
CA GLY A 225 0.20 14.60 -8.01
C GLY A 225 0.22 14.03 -6.59
N ASP A 226 0.87 12.89 -6.41
CA ASP A 226 0.95 12.15 -5.15
C ASP A 226 1.80 12.87 -4.06
N THR A 227 1.51 14.15 -3.79
CA THR A 227 2.33 15.07 -2.99
C THR A 227 1.70 15.36 -1.63
N GLY A 228 0.37 15.46 -1.56
CA GLY A 228 -0.35 15.77 -0.32
C GLY A 228 -0.10 14.73 0.78
N LEU A 229 -0.33 13.45 0.49
CA LEU A 229 -0.21 12.40 1.49
C LEU A 229 1.23 12.26 2.06
N PRO A 230 2.31 12.28 1.24
CA PRO A 230 3.68 12.32 1.77
C PRO A 230 3.96 13.53 2.67
N ARG A 231 3.47 14.73 2.31
CA ARG A 231 3.63 15.93 3.14
C ARG A 231 2.93 15.78 4.49
N LEU A 232 1.72 15.19 4.50
CA LEU A 232 0.99 14.88 5.72
C LEU A 232 1.73 13.86 6.59
N HIS A 233 2.20 12.77 5.99
CA HIS A 233 2.93 11.70 6.68
C HIS A 233 4.23 12.18 7.34
N ALA A 234 4.93 13.13 6.70
CA ALA A 234 6.16 13.72 7.22
C ALA A 234 5.95 14.49 8.54
N VAL A 235 4.77 15.10 8.72
CA VAL A 235 4.47 15.90 9.92
C VAL A 235 3.56 15.18 10.91
N ALA A 236 2.82 14.16 10.48
CA ALA A 236 1.82 13.49 11.30
C ALA A 236 2.41 12.85 12.56
N ASN A 237 1.83 13.21 13.71
CA ASN A 237 2.13 12.60 15.00
C ASN A 237 1.17 11.45 15.38
N ALA A 238 0.35 10.99 14.42
CA ALA A 238 -0.62 9.90 14.57
C ALA A 238 -0.63 8.98 13.33
N PRO A 239 -1.00 7.70 13.47
CA PRO A 239 -1.08 6.74 12.37
C PRO A 239 -2.13 7.13 11.33
N ILE A 240 -1.77 7.03 10.05
CA ILE A 240 -2.64 7.36 8.91
C ILE A 240 -3.24 6.09 8.31
N PHE A 241 -4.55 6.09 8.08
CA PHE A 241 -5.31 5.04 7.41
C PHE A 241 -5.97 5.61 6.15
N SER A 242 -6.24 4.77 5.17
CA SER A 242 -6.97 5.14 3.94
C SER A 242 -7.85 3.97 3.50
N TYR A 243 -8.69 4.19 2.49
CA TYR A 243 -9.67 3.23 1.98
C TYR A 243 -9.32 2.71 0.58
N ASP A 244 -8.22 3.17 -0.03
CA ASP A 244 -7.87 2.87 -1.42
C ASP A 244 -6.38 2.55 -1.53
N ASP A 245 -6.05 1.43 -2.20
CA ASP A 245 -4.66 0.95 -2.25
C ASP A 245 -3.75 1.72 -3.22
N SER A 246 -4.29 2.69 -3.98
CA SER A 246 -3.48 3.71 -4.67
C SER A 246 -2.64 4.57 -3.71
N PHE A 247 -3.01 4.63 -2.43
CA PHE A 247 -2.28 5.33 -1.37
C PHE A 247 -1.36 4.40 -0.55
N PHE A 248 -1.34 3.09 -0.85
CA PHE A 248 -0.64 2.10 -0.03
C PHE A 248 0.86 2.03 -0.33
N GLY A 249 1.64 1.77 0.73
CA GLY A 249 3.03 1.34 0.62
C GLY A 249 4.13 2.35 0.96
N ARG A 250 3.79 3.49 1.59
CA ARG A 250 4.78 4.35 2.28
C ARG A 250 4.20 5.14 3.45
N ALA A 251 2.99 5.68 3.28
CA ALA A 251 2.49 6.74 4.16
C ALA A 251 1.35 6.29 5.09
N ILE A 252 0.75 5.13 4.84
CA ILE A 252 -0.42 4.65 5.58
C ILE A 252 -0.14 3.31 6.24
N VAL A 253 -0.77 3.09 7.39
CA VAL A 253 -0.79 1.80 8.10
C VAL A 253 -1.47 0.72 7.27
N GLY A 254 -2.54 1.06 6.55
CA GLY A 254 -3.31 0.14 5.72
C GLY A 254 -4.72 -0.13 6.29
N GLY A 255 -5.25 -1.33 6.09
CA GLY A 255 -6.63 -1.71 6.43
C GLY A 255 -7.40 -2.29 5.25
N PRO A 256 -8.73 -2.46 5.39
CA PRO A 256 -9.60 -2.81 4.26
C PRO A 256 -9.61 -1.66 3.25
N MET A 257 -9.27 -1.97 2.00
CA MET A 257 -9.11 -0.98 0.93
C MET A 257 -9.70 -1.48 -0.38
N HIS A 258 -10.14 -0.57 -1.25
CA HIS A 258 -10.41 -0.89 -2.64
C HIS A 258 -9.09 -1.21 -3.34
N SER A 259 -9.13 -2.27 -4.16
CA SER A 259 -8.01 -2.70 -4.99
C SER A 259 -8.11 -2.04 -6.36
N VAL A 260 -7.13 -1.19 -6.68
CA VAL A 260 -7.01 -0.58 -8.00
C VAL A 260 -6.94 -1.66 -9.07
N LEU A 261 -6.13 -2.70 -8.84
CA LEU A 261 -5.94 -3.79 -9.79
C LEU A 261 -7.22 -4.59 -10.03
N GLU A 262 -7.95 -4.94 -8.98
CA GLU A 262 -9.18 -5.72 -9.08
C GLU A 262 -10.27 -4.94 -9.84
N GLY A 263 -10.51 -3.68 -9.44
CA GLY A 263 -11.49 -2.84 -10.12
C GLY A 263 -11.11 -2.54 -11.57
N SER A 264 -9.82 -2.36 -11.85
CA SER A 264 -9.34 -2.10 -13.22
C SER A 264 -9.45 -3.34 -14.11
N ARG A 265 -9.14 -4.53 -13.59
CA ARG A 265 -9.33 -5.80 -14.32
C ARG A 265 -10.79 -6.08 -14.62
N ALA A 266 -11.67 -5.88 -13.65
CA ALA A 266 -13.11 -6.03 -13.85
C ALA A 266 -13.62 -5.06 -14.94
N THR A 267 -13.17 -3.80 -14.89
CA THR A 267 -13.50 -2.78 -15.90
C THR A 267 -13.01 -3.17 -17.28
N ALA A 268 -11.74 -3.57 -17.43
CA ALA A 268 -11.19 -3.99 -18.70
C ALA A 268 -11.94 -5.22 -19.25
N ALA A 269 -12.24 -6.21 -18.41
CA ALA A 269 -12.99 -7.39 -18.83
C ALA A 269 -14.40 -7.04 -19.35
N VAL A 270 -15.11 -6.13 -18.67
CA VAL A 270 -16.41 -5.62 -19.13
C VAL A 270 -16.26 -4.84 -20.43
N ALA A 271 -15.27 -3.96 -20.53
CA ALA A 271 -15.00 -3.17 -21.73
C ALA A 271 -14.67 -4.05 -22.96
N ILE A 272 -13.89 -5.12 -22.80
CA ILE A 272 -13.58 -6.06 -23.88
C ILE A 272 -14.84 -6.79 -24.36
N ARG A 273 -15.73 -7.19 -23.45
CA ARG A 273 -17.03 -7.80 -23.82
C ARG A 273 -17.89 -6.84 -24.63
N VAL A 274 -17.96 -5.58 -24.21
CA VAL A 274 -18.68 -4.53 -24.93
C VAL A 274 -18.08 -4.28 -26.32
N LEU A 275 -16.75 -4.17 -26.43
CA LEU A 275 -16.04 -4.03 -27.71
C LEU A 275 -16.23 -5.25 -28.63
N GLY A 276 -16.45 -6.43 -28.05
CA GLY A 276 -16.82 -7.67 -28.74
C GLY A 276 -18.28 -7.75 -29.20
N GLY A 277 -19.10 -6.73 -28.92
CA GLY A 277 -20.49 -6.63 -29.38
C GLY A 277 -21.54 -7.09 -28.37
N GLU A 278 -21.16 -7.43 -27.14
CA GLU A 278 -22.14 -7.70 -26.09
C GLU A 278 -22.83 -6.39 -25.67
N LYS A 279 -24.16 -6.43 -25.49
CA LYS A 279 -24.93 -5.24 -25.11
C LYS A 279 -24.59 -4.81 -23.69
N PRO A 280 -24.17 -3.55 -23.46
CA PRO A 280 -23.76 -3.09 -22.13
C PRO A 280 -24.86 -3.28 -21.07
N GLY A 281 -26.12 -2.98 -21.41
CA GLY A 281 -27.25 -3.12 -20.50
C GLY A 281 -27.46 -4.53 -19.95
N ASP A 282 -26.98 -5.56 -20.64
CA ASP A 282 -27.08 -6.97 -20.22
C ASP A 282 -25.92 -7.38 -19.29
N ILE A 283 -24.82 -6.63 -19.31
CA ILE A 283 -23.66 -6.87 -18.43
C ILE A 283 -23.95 -6.27 -17.06
N LYS A 284 -24.27 -7.13 -16.08
CA LYS A 284 -24.44 -6.74 -14.67
C LYS A 284 -23.20 -7.11 -13.87
N HIS A 285 -22.58 -6.12 -13.25
CA HIS A 285 -21.47 -6.32 -12.32
C HIS A 285 -21.88 -5.87 -10.92
N PRO A 286 -21.79 -6.73 -9.88
CA PRO A 286 -22.07 -6.31 -8.52
C PRO A 286 -21.04 -5.25 -8.07
N PRO A 287 -21.41 -4.29 -7.20
CA PRO A 287 -20.45 -3.35 -6.64
C PRO A 287 -19.30 -4.06 -5.93
N ILE A 288 -18.06 -3.65 -6.23
CA ILE A 288 -16.84 -4.24 -5.65
C ILE A 288 -16.64 -3.67 -4.26
N GLY A 289 -16.56 -4.55 -3.25
CA GLY A 289 -16.27 -4.18 -1.88
C GLY A 289 -14.79 -3.87 -1.63
N PHE A 290 -14.41 -3.81 -0.36
CA PHE A 290 -12.99 -3.80 0.00
C PHE A 290 -12.37 -5.18 -0.22
N ALA A 291 -11.13 -5.19 -0.70
CA ALA A 291 -10.32 -6.38 -0.81
C ALA A 291 -9.81 -6.83 0.57
N THR A 292 -9.09 -7.94 0.60
CA THR A 292 -8.36 -8.42 1.78
C THR A 292 -7.56 -7.28 2.41
N PRO A 293 -7.70 -7.04 3.74
CA PRO A 293 -6.97 -5.97 4.40
C PRO A 293 -5.46 -6.11 4.23
N LYS A 294 -4.79 -5.03 3.84
CA LYS A 294 -3.33 -4.97 3.68
C LYS A 294 -2.74 -4.00 4.68
N PHE A 295 -1.59 -4.31 5.26
CA PHE A 295 -0.91 -3.46 6.23
C PHE A 295 0.55 -3.25 5.87
N ASP A 296 1.05 -2.03 6.06
CA ASP A 296 2.47 -1.69 5.86
C ASP A 296 3.24 -1.98 7.14
N TRP A 297 4.12 -2.99 7.09
CA TRP A 297 4.90 -3.41 8.25
C TRP A 297 5.70 -2.25 8.88
N ARG A 298 6.24 -1.33 8.06
CA ARG A 298 7.08 -0.22 8.56
C ARG A 298 6.27 0.77 9.37
N GLU A 299 5.07 1.08 8.91
CA GLU A 299 4.14 1.93 9.66
C GLU A 299 3.60 1.20 10.89
N MET A 300 3.35 -0.11 10.81
CA MET A 300 3.01 -0.90 11.99
C MET A 300 4.11 -0.83 13.06
N GLN A 301 5.39 -0.95 12.67
CA GLN A 301 6.52 -0.82 13.61
C GLN A 301 6.61 0.60 14.17
N ARG A 302 6.49 1.62 13.33
CA ARG A 302 6.52 3.04 13.74
C ARG A 302 5.50 3.35 14.82
N TRP A 303 4.31 2.75 14.73
CA TRP A 303 3.19 3.01 15.64
C TRP A 303 2.98 1.92 16.70
N GLY A 304 3.88 0.94 16.81
CA GLY A 304 3.77 -0.15 17.80
C GLY A 304 2.53 -1.03 17.61
N ILE A 305 2.08 -1.22 16.37
CA ILE A 305 0.90 -2.01 16.04
C ILE A 305 1.29 -3.48 15.92
N SER A 306 0.75 -4.30 16.82
CA SER A 306 0.95 -5.76 16.81
C SER A 306 0.12 -6.44 15.70
N GLU A 307 0.74 -7.40 15.01
CA GLU A 307 0.07 -8.28 14.04
C GLU A 307 -1.09 -9.08 14.66
N SER A 308 -1.02 -9.38 15.96
CA SER A 308 -2.09 -10.07 16.67
C SER A 308 -3.41 -9.29 16.74
N ARG A 309 -3.38 -7.98 16.48
CA ARG A 309 -4.59 -7.13 16.43
C ARG A 309 -5.26 -7.13 15.06
N LEU A 310 -4.60 -7.64 14.03
CA LEU A 310 -5.14 -7.65 12.68
C LEU A 310 -6.34 -8.60 12.56
N LEU A 311 -7.14 -8.40 11.51
CA LEU A 311 -8.18 -9.35 11.14
C LEU A 311 -7.55 -10.63 10.60
N PRO A 312 -8.11 -11.82 10.89
CA PRO A 312 -7.70 -13.05 10.21
C PRO A 312 -7.74 -12.86 8.68
N GLY A 313 -6.71 -13.35 8.00
CA GLY A 313 -6.56 -13.18 6.54
C GLY A 313 -5.93 -11.85 6.12
N SER A 314 -5.61 -10.95 7.04
CA SER A 314 -4.89 -9.71 6.70
C SER A 314 -3.49 -10.01 6.16
N GLU A 315 -3.07 -9.25 5.15
CA GLU A 315 -1.76 -9.35 4.54
C GLU A 315 -0.83 -8.26 5.08
N VAL A 316 0.39 -8.63 5.46
CA VAL A 316 1.41 -7.68 5.90
C VAL A 316 2.49 -7.56 4.82
N HIS A 317 2.62 -6.35 4.26
CA HIS A 317 3.51 -6.03 3.17
C HIS A 317 4.73 -5.23 3.66
N PHE A 318 5.76 -5.13 2.83
CA PHE A 318 6.99 -4.35 3.09
C PHE A 318 7.75 -4.78 4.35
N ARG A 319 7.78 -6.09 4.64
CA ARG A 319 8.67 -6.66 5.66
C ARG A 319 10.10 -6.64 5.15
N ASP A 320 10.97 -5.95 5.86
CA ASP A 320 12.40 -6.17 5.70
C ASP A 320 12.79 -7.46 6.44
N PRO A 321 13.44 -8.43 5.77
CA PRO A 321 13.91 -9.62 6.45
C PRO A 321 14.92 -9.20 7.51
N THR A 322 14.73 -9.71 8.74
CA THR A 322 15.63 -9.46 9.86
C THR A 322 17.06 -9.89 9.53
N ALA A 323 18.06 -9.34 10.22
CA ALA A 323 19.45 -9.78 10.05
C ALA A 323 19.60 -11.31 10.25
N TRP A 324 18.79 -11.90 11.14
CA TRP A 324 18.71 -13.34 11.30
C TRP A 324 18.14 -14.03 10.06
N GLU A 325 16.99 -13.61 9.54
CA GLU A 325 16.39 -14.21 8.33
C GLU A 325 17.28 -14.05 7.10
N ARG A 326 17.95 -12.91 6.97
CA ARG A 326 18.83 -12.59 5.83
C ARG A 326 20.20 -13.25 5.93
N TYR A 327 20.77 -13.35 7.14
CA TYR A 327 22.15 -13.79 7.38
C TYR A 327 22.27 -14.99 8.30
N ARG A 328 21.23 -15.84 8.42
CA ARG A 328 21.22 -17.01 9.32
C ARG A 328 22.46 -17.88 9.18
N VAL A 329 22.92 -18.12 7.95
CA VAL A 329 24.06 -19.00 7.67
C VAL A 329 25.35 -18.35 8.14
N GLN A 330 25.52 -17.05 7.87
CA GLN A 330 26.69 -16.27 8.29
C GLN A 330 26.76 -16.17 9.81
N ILE A 331 25.62 -15.88 10.47
CA ILE A 331 25.54 -15.83 11.93
C ILE A 331 25.88 -17.19 12.54
N LEU A 332 25.32 -18.29 12.01
CA LEU A 332 25.64 -19.64 12.47
C LEU A 332 27.13 -19.96 12.28
N LEU A 333 27.71 -19.62 11.13
CA LEU A 333 29.13 -19.86 10.85
C LEU A 333 30.04 -19.08 11.80
N VAL A 334 29.74 -17.80 12.05
CA VAL A 334 30.47 -16.97 13.02
C VAL A 334 30.34 -17.55 14.43
N CYS A 335 29.12 -17.95 14.85
CA CYS A 335 28.90 -18.60 16.15
C CYS A 335 29.69 -19.92 16.26
N THR A 336 29.74 -20.74 15.21
CA THR A 336 30.53 -21.98 15.19
C THR A 336 32.02 -21.68 15.32
N VAL A 337 32.54 -20.67 14.60
CA VAL A 337 33.95 -20.26 14.72
C VAL A 337 34.26 -19.80 16.16
N PHE A 338 33.40 -18.99 16.77
CA PHE A 338 33.57 -18.58 18.17
C PHE A 338 33.54 -19.76 19.14
N LEU A 339 32.67 -20.75 18.93
CA LEU A 339 32.60 -21.96 19.75
C LEU A 339 33.88 -22.81 19.61
N VAL A 340 34.36 -23.02 18.38
CA VAL A 340 35.59 -23.78 18.12
C VAL A 340 36.81 -23.08 18.72
N GLN A 341 36.92 -21.75 18.53
CA GLN A 341 38.00 -20.96 19.15
C GLN A 341 37.94 -21.03 20.68
N SER A 342 36.75 -20.91 21.27
CA SER A 342 36.57 -21.00 22.72
C SER A 342 36.96 -22.38 23.26
N ALA A 343 36.61 -23.46 22.56
CA ALA A 343 36.98 -24.82 22.91
C ALA A 343 38.50 -25.03 22.81
N LEU A 344 39.14 -24.53 21.74
CA LEU A 344 40.58 -24.61 21.55
C LEU A 344 41.34 -23.83 22.64
N ILE A 345 40.91 -22.61 22.97
CA ILE A 345 41.49 -21.81 24.06
C ILE A 345 41.33 -22.54 25.40
N SER A 346 40.14 -23.08 25.67
CA SER A 346 39.87 -23.82 26.91
C SER A 346 40.75 -25.07 27.04
N TRP A 347 40.93 -25.81 25.94
CA TRP A 347 41.87 -26.93 25.87
C TRP A 347 43.30 -26.46 26.12
N LEU A 348 43.80 -25.45 25.41
CA LEU A 348 45.17 -24.95 25.59
C LEU A 348 45.42 -24.50 27.04
N LEU A 349 44.44 -23.87 27.69
CA LEU A 349 44.53 -23.50 29.11
C LEU A 349 44.54 -24.72 30.03
N TYR A 350 43.73 -25.74 29.73
CA TYR A 350 43.74 -27.01 30.47
C TYR A 350 45.09 -27.72 30.35
N GLU A 351 45.63 -27.84 29.14
CA GLU A 351 46.91 -28.49 28.88
C GLU A 351 48.06 -27.73 29.56
N ARG A 352 48.04 -26.40 29.50
CA ARG A 352 49.02 -25.54 30.18
C ARG A 352 48.95 -25.70 31.70
N ARG A 353 47.75 -25.82 32.29
CA ARG A 353 47.58 -26.07 33.72
C ARG A 353 48.07 -27.47 34.11
N LYS A 354 47.75 -28.49 33.30
CA LYS A 354 48.19 -29.87 33.51
C LYS A 354 49.72 -29.97 33.46
N ARG A 355 50.34 -29.37 32.44
CA ARG A 355 51.80 -29.37 32.24
C ARG A 355 52.54 -28.67 33.38
N ARG A 356 52.03 -27.52 33.85
CA ARG A 356 52.58 -26.83 35.04
C ARG A 356 52.48 -27.67 36.32
N ARG A 357 51.41 -28.46 36.49
CA ARG A 357 51.28 -29.36 37.64
C ARG A 357 52.27 -30.52 37.58
N SER A 358 52.50 -31.11 36.40
CA SER A 358 53.52 -32.16 36.23
C SER A 358 54.95 -31.62 36.40
N GLU A 359 55.22 -30.40 35.90
CA GLU A 359 56.52 -29.74 36.11
C GLU A 359 56.75 -29.41 37.60
N ALA A 360 55.74 -28.93 38.31
CA ALA A 360 55.82 -28.70 39.76
C ALA A 360 56.06 -30.01 40.55
N ALA A 361 55.37 -31.09 40.20
CA ALA A 361 55.57 -32.40 40.83
C ALA A 361 56.97 -32.98 40.53
N ALA A 362 57.49 -32.78 39.32
CA ALA A 362 58.84 -33.21 38.94
C ALA A 362 59.93 -32.40 39.66
N HIS A 363 59.75 -31.09 39.82
CA HIS A 363 60.65 -30.25 40.62
C HIS A 363 60.62 -30.62 42.11
N GLU A 364 59.45 -30.96 42.66
CA GLU A 364 59.33 -31.43 44.05
C GLU A 364 60.04 -32.78 44.25
N LEU A 365 59.88 -33.73 43.32
CA LEU A 365 60.59 -35.02 43.34
C LEU A 365 62.10 -34.84 43.16
N GLY A 366 62.53 -33.96 42.25
CA GLY A 366 63.94 -33.62 42.06
C GLY A 366 64.57 -33.00 43.31
N GLY A 367 63.87 -32.08 43.98
CA GLY A 367 64.30 -31.51 45.26
C GLY A 367 64.39 -32.56 46.38
N ARG A 368 63.44 -33.50 46.44
CA ARG A 368 63.50 -34.62 47.41
C ARG A 368 64.66 -35.58 47.15
N LEU A 369 64.99 -35.86 45.89
CA LEU A 369 66.12 -36.71 45.52
C LEU A 369 67.48 -36.04 45.79
N ILE A 370 67.59 -34.73 45.54
CA ILE A 370 68.80 -33.96 45.88
C ILE A 370 69.01 -33.96 47.41
N ASN A 371 67.96 -33.69 48.18
CA ASN A 371 68.03 -33.76 49.65
C ASN A 371 68.35 -35.18 50.15
N ALA A 372 67.79 -36.22 49.51
CA ALA A 372 68.10 -37.61 49.87
C ALA A 372 69.57 -37.98 49.58
N GLN A 373 70.13 -37.52 48.45
CA GLN A 373 71.55 -37.69 48.13
C GLN A 373 72.48 -36.91 49.07
N GLU A 374 72.09 -35.71 49.51
CA GLU A 374 72.85 -34.94 50.50
C GLU A 374 72.86 -35.64 51.88
N VAL A 375 71.73 -36.21 52.30
CA VAL A 375 71.63 -36.99 53.54
C VAL A 375 72.45 -38.28 53.46
N GLU A 376 72.47 -38.95 52.30
CA GLU A 376 73.26 -40.17 52.10
C GLU A 376 74.77 -39.88 52.01
N ARG A 377 75.18 -38.76 51.41
CA ARG A 377 76.58 -38.29 51.43
C ARG A 377 77.05 -37.79 52.80
N ALA A 378 76.15 -37.29 53.64
CA ALA A 378 76.46 -36.90 55.02
C ALA A 378 76.56 -38.10 55.98
N ARG A 379 76.06 -39.27 55.58
CA ARG A 379 76.07 -40.49 56.40
C ARG A 379 77.47 -41.03 56.69
N PRO A 380 78.39 -41.18 55.72
CA PRO A 380 79.76 -41.59 56.01
C PRO A 380 80.59 -40.54 56.78
N ALA A 381 80.18 -39.26 56.77
CA ALA A 381 80.83 -38.23 57.58
C ALA A 381 80.42 -38.27 59.07
N ARG A 382 79.26 -38.88 59.38
CA ARG A 382 78.76 -39.02 60.76
C ARG A 382 79.27 -40.30 61.44
N GLU A 383 79.40 -41.39 60.69
CA GLU A 383 79.90 -42.67 61.21
C GLU A 383 81.41 -42.65 61.52
N MET A 384 82.19 -41.72 60.97
CA MET A 384 83.61 -41.55 61.33
C MET A 384 83.85 -40.77 62.64
N HIS A 385 82.82 -40.15 63.24
CA HIS A 385 83.00 -39.35 64.47
C HIS A 385 82.67 -40.11 65.75
N ASP A 386 81.89 -41.19 65.69
CA ASP A 386 81.44 -41.94 66.87
C ASP A 386 82.38 -43.10 67.28
N ASP A 387 83.45 -43.38 66.53
CA ASP A 387 84.43 -44.45 66.82
C ASP A 387 85.70 -43.98 67.57
N VAL A 388 85.70 -42.75 68.10
CA VAL A 388 86.80 -42.23 68.95
C VAL A 388 86.23 -41.61 70.22
N THR A 389 85.92 -42.43 71.22
CA THR A 389 86.13 -42.09 72.64
C THR A 389 86.15 -43.33 73.52
#